data_AF-A0AAV9B585-F1
#
_entry.id   AF-A0AAV9B585-F1
#
_cell.length_a   1.000
_cell.length_b   1.000
_cell.length_c   1.000
_cell.angle_alpha   90.00
_cell.angle_beta   90.00
_cell.angle_gamma   90.00
#
_symmetry.space_group_name_H-M   'P 1'
#
loop_
_entity.id
_entity.type
_entity.pdbx_description
1 polymer ?
#
loop_
_entity_poly.entity_id
_entity_poly.type
_entity_poly.pdbx_seq_one_letter_code
_entity_poly.pdbx_strand_id
1 'polypeptide(L)'
;MSSVDFEEAGHKLLKIKLEPGQEMELCIMLLECCSQERTYLRYYGLLGQRFCMIHRVHQENFEKCFVQQYSMIHRLETNKLRNVAKFFAHLLGTNALPWHVLAYIRLTEEDTTSSSRIFIKILFQELSEHLGIRALNERLNDPSMQDSFESIFPKDNPKNTRFSINFFTSIGLGGITESLREYLKNMPRLIMQQQKPISDSDEKSDSSTSSSESEPESESGSSSDDSNHHKKQQVRKKRD
;
A
#
# COMPACT_ATOMS: atom_id res chain seq x y z
N MET A 1 -23.98 -14.91 15.41
CA MET A 1 -22.88 -15.83 15.81
C MET A 1 -23.19 -16.36 17.19
N SER A 2 -23.13 -17.68 17.40
CA SER A 2 -23.48 -18.34 18.68
C SER A 2 -22.27 -18.58 19.61
N SER A 3 -21.05 -18.25 19.16
CA SER A 3 -19.83 -18.27 19.95
C SER A 3 -19.43 -16.84 20.30
N VAL A 4 -19.12 -16.60 21.57
CA VAL A 4 -18.70 -15.28 22.06
C VAL A 4 -17.21 -15.06 21.80
N ASP A 5 -16.43 -16.13 21.82
CA ASP A 5 -14.97 -16.09 21.69
C ASP A 5 -14.45 -16.87 20.47
N PHE A 6 -13.34 -16.40 19.90
CA PHE A 6 -12.73 -17.00 18.72
C PHE A 6 -12.17 -18.40 19.01
N GLU A 7 -11.75 -18.66 20.25
CA GLU A 7 -11.29 -19.98 20.67
C GLU A 7 -12.41 -21.01 20.66
N GLU A 8 -13.59 -20.64 21.17
CA GLU A 8 -14.77 -21.50 21.18
C GLU A 8 -15.22 -21.80 19.75
N ALA A 9 -15.24 -20.78 18.89
CA ALA A 9 -15.57 -20.94 17.49
C ALA A 9 -14.59 -21.84 16.74
N GLY A 10 -13.28 -21.61 16.92
CA GLY A 10 -12.23 -22.42 16.33
C GLY A 10 -12.34 -23.88 16.77
N HIS A 11 -12.55 -24.12 18.08
CA HIS A 11 -12.75 -25.48 18.59
C HIS A 11 -13.99 -26.17 18.03
N LYS A 12 -15.11 -25.44 17.89
CA LYS A 12 -16.34 -25.98 17.28
C LYS A 12 -16.12 -26.32 15.81
N LEU A 13 -15.46 -25.44 15.05
CA LEU A 13 -15.19 -25.64 13.63
C LEU A 13 -14.22 -26.81 13.39
N LEU A 14 -13.20 -26.98 14.22
CA LEU A 14 -12.26 -28.10 14.12
C LEU A 14 -12.87 -29.46 14.48
N LYS A 15 -13.97 -29.48 15.25
CA LYS A 15 -14.72 -30.71 15.53
C LYS A 15 -15.58 -31.17 14.36
N ILE A 16 -15.87 -30.28 13.41
CA ILE A 16 -16.57 -30.65 12.18
C ILE A 16 -15.57 -31.47 11.36
N LYS A 17 -15.91 -32.73 11.10
CA LYS A 17 -15.14 -33.57 10.18
C LYS A 17 -15.39 -33.06 8.77
N LEU A 18 -14.46 -32.26 8.26
CA LEU A 18 -14.46 -31.82 6.87
C LEU A 18 -14.01 -32.97 5.98
N GLU A 19 -14.72 -33.18 4.89
CA GLU A 19 -14.25 -34.08 3.83
C GLU A 19 -13.06 -33.42 3.10
N PRO A 20 -12.10 -34.21 2.58
CA PRO A 20 -10.99 -33.68 1.80
C PRO A 20 -11.49 -32.81 0.64
N GLY A 21 -11.05 -31.56 0.58
CA GLY A 21 -11.47 -30.55 -0.40
C GLY A 21 -12.44 -29.49 0.16
N GLN A 22 -13.10 -29.73 1.31
CA GLN A 22 -13.98 -28.76 1.95
C GLN A 22 -13.23 -27.72 2.80
N GLU A 23 -11.93 -27.90 3.03
CA GLU A 23 -11.10 -26.98 3.81
C GLU A 23 -11.00 -25.60 3.15
N MET A 24 -11.14 -25.54 1.82
CA MET A 24 -11.20 -24.28 1.07
C MET A 24 -12.49 -23.52 1.38
N GLU A 25 -13.63 -24.22 1.37
CA GLU A 25 -14.94 -23.62 1.66
C GLU A 25 -14.99 -23.02 3.06
N LEU A 26 -14.30 -23.64 4.03
CA LEU A 26 -14.15 -23.05 5.36
C LEU A 26 -13.42 -21.70 5.32
N CYS A 27 -12.30 -21.60 4.59
CA CYS A 27 -11.54 -20.37 4.43
C CYS A 27 -12.36 -19.29 3.69
N ILE A 28 -13.09 -19.67 2.65
CA ILE A 28 -14.00 -18.78 1.89
C ILE A 28 -15.12 -18.28 2.80
N MET A 29 -15.80 -19.17 3.52
CA MET A 29 -16.87 -18.82 4.45
C MET A 29 -16.39 -17.83 5.51
N LEU A 30 -15.24 -18.09 6.14
CA LEU A 30 -14.66 -17.18 7.13
C LEU A 30 -14.40 -15.78 6.57
N LEU A 31 -13.84 -15.72 5.36
CA LEU A 31 -13.52 -14.46 4.70
C LEU A 31 -14.77 -13.70 4.26
N GLU A 32 -15.77 -14.40 3.72
CA GLU A 32 -17.04 -13.81 3.32
C GLU A 32 -17.78 -13.26 4.54
N CYS A 33 -17.89 -14.03 5.64
CA CYS A 33 -18.45 -13.55 6.90
C CYS A 33 -17.71 -12.31 7.42
N CYS A 34 -16.37 -12.31 7.40
CA CYS A 34 -15.57 -11.15 7.78
C CYS A 34 -15.86 -9.93 6.89
N SER A 35 -16.04 -10.13 5.58
CA SER A 35 -16.25 -9.04 4.62
C SER A 35 -17.60 -8.35 4.84
N GLN A 36 -18.63 -9.10 5.24
CA GLN A 36 -20.01 -8.65 5.39
C GLN A 36 -20.28 -7.90 6.71
N GLU A 37 -19.34 -7.93 7.66
CA GLU A 37 -19.48 -7.16 8.89
C GLU A 37 -19.51 -5.65 8.63
N ARG A 38 -20.26 -4.91 9.44
CA ARG A 38 -20.26 -3.43 9.35
C ARG A 38 -18.88 -2.84 9.63
N THR A 39 -18.13 -3.46 10.54
CA THR A 39 -16.78 -3.06 10.94
C THR A 39 -15.93 -4.30 11.16
N TYR A 40 -14.65 -4.24 10.79
CA TYR A 40 -13.73 -5.34 11.01
C TYR A 40 -13.68 -5.76 12.48
N LEU A 41 -13.93 -7.06 12.72
CA LEU A 41 -13.79 -7.68 14.02
C LEU A 41 -12.50 -8.49 14.06
N ARG A 42 -11.61 -8.16 15.01
CA ARG A 42 -10.34 -8.88 15.22
C ARG A 42 -10.53 -10.38 15.44
N TYR A 43 -11.71 -10.78 15.92
CA TYR A 43 -12.17 -12.16 16.01
C TYR A 43 -11.85 -12.98 14.75
N TYR A 44 -12.11 -12.45 13.54
CA TYR A 44 -11.87 -13.17 12.30
C TYR A 44 -10.38 -13.35 12.03
N GLY A 45 -9.56 -12.32 12.23
CA GLY A 45 -8.11 -12.41 12.07
C GLY A 45 -7.48 -13.45 13.01
N LEU A 46 -7.91 -13.48 14.27
CA LEU A 46 -7.45 -14.49 15.25
C LEU A 46 -7.88 -15.90 14.88
N LEU A 47 -9.10 -16.05 14.38
CA LEU A 47 -9.63 -17.34 13.93
C LEU A 47 -8.86 -17.85 12.70
N GLY A 48 -8.64 -16.99 11.69
CA GLY A 48 -7.83 -17.30 10.50
C GLY A 48 -6.39 -17.66 10.87
N GLN A 49 -5.77 -16.88 11.76
CA GLN A 49 -4.42 -17.15 12.28
C GLN A 49 -4.35 -18.54 12.91
N ARG A 50 -5.32 -18.88 13.77
CA ARG A 50 -5.38 -20.19 14.42
C ARG A 50 -5.48 -21.32 13.39
N PHE A 51 -6.30 -21.19 12.36
CA PHE A 51 -6.40 -22.20 11.30
C PHE A 51 -5.08 -22.38 10.54
N CYS A 52 -4.42 -21.28 10.16
CA CYS A 52 -3.11 -21.34 9.49
C CYS A 52 -2.04 -22.04 10.35
N MET A 53 -2.07 -21.83 11.67
CA MET A 53 -1.11 -22.42 12.60
C MET A 53 -1.34 -23.90 12.89
N ILE A 54 -2.56 -24.41 12.67
CA ILE A 54 -2.90 -25.83 12.93
C ILE A 54 -2.55 -26.71 11.72
N HIS A 55 -2.99 -26.32 10.53
CA HIS A 55 -2.76 -27.08 9.31
C HIS A 55 -2.29 -26.18 8.17
N ARG A 56 -1.17 -26.56 7.55
CA ARG A 56 -0.59 -25.87 6.38
C ARG A 56 -1.57 -25.76 5.21
N VAL A 57 -2.50 -26.71 5.07
CA VAL A 57 -3.57 -26.68 4.05
C VAL A 57 -4.41 -25.40 4.16
N HIS A 58 -4.72 -24.93 5.38
CA HIS A 58 -5.46 -23.68 5.55
C HIS A 58 -4.65 -22.45 5.17
N GLN A 59 -3.34 -22.45 5.45
CA GLN A 59 -2.45 -21.39 5.00
C GLN A 59 -2.48 -21.28 3.47
N GLU A 60 -2.27 -22.39 2.75
CA GLU A 60 -2.32 -22.43 1.29
C GLU A 60 -3.70 -22.03 0.72
N ASN A 61 -4.77 -22.39 1.42
CA ASN A 61 -6.12 -21.96 1.03
C ASN A 61 -6.35 -20.47 1.25
N PHE A 62 -5.86 -19.88 2.34
CA PHE A 62 -5.93 -18.44 2.55
C PHE A 62 -5.05 -17.66 1.55
N GLU A 63 -3.92 -18.21 1.10
CA GLU A 63 -3.15 -17.64 0.00
C GLU A 63 -3.97 -17.59 -1.29
N LYS A 64 -4.63 -18.71 -1.65
CA LYS A 64 -5.52 -18.76 -2.81
C LYS A 64 -6.69 -17.77 -2.67
N CYS A 65 -7.28 -17.66 -1.48
CA CYS A 65 -8.31 -16.66 -1.20
C CYS A 65 -7.80 -15.24 -1.41
N PHE A 66 -6.57 -14.92 -0.97
CA PHE A 66 -5.97 -13.61 -1.18
C PHE A 66 -5.90 -13.26 -2.68
N VAL A 67 -5.35 -14.17 -3.49
CA VAL A 67 -5.21 -13.98 -4.94
C VAL A 67 -6.57 -13.80 -5.61
N GLN A 68 -7.54 -14.66 -5.27
CA GLN A 68 -8.89 -14.58 -5.81
C GLN A 68 -9.58 -13.26 -5.45
N GLN A 69 -9.51 -12.85 -4.18
CA GLN A 69 -10.11 -11.59 -3.72
C GLN A 69 -9.46 -10.37 -4.38
N TYR A 70 -8.14 -10.37 -4.51
CA TYR A 70 -7.43 -9.28 -5.18
C TYR A 70 -7.77 -9.19 -6.67
N SER A 71 -7.94 -10.33 -7.36
CA SER A 71 -8.35 -10.35 -8.78
C SER A 71 -9.74 -9.74 -9.04
N MET A 72 -10.66 -9.88 -8.07
CA MET A 72 -12.04 -9.37 -8.16
C MET A 72 -12.26 -8.07 -7.36
N ILE A 73 -11.18 -7.42 -6.93
CA ILE A 73 -11.22 -6.32 -5.97
C ILE A 73 -12.01 -5.09 -6.46
N HIS A 74 -12.04 -4.88 -7.76
CA HIS A 74 -12.80 -3.81 -8.41
C HIS A 74 -14.32 -3.98 -8.28
N ARG A 75 -14.80 -5.18 -7.95
CA ARG A 75 -16.23 -5.49 -7.73
C ARG A 75 -16.65 -5.34 -6.27
N LEU A 76 -15.70 -5.21 -5.36
CA LEU A 76 -15.97 -5.11 -3.93
C LEU A 76 -16.29 -3.66 -3.55
N GLU A 77 -17.30 -3.49 -2.72
CA GLU A 77 -17.62 -2.21 -2.10
C GLU A 77 -16.59 -1.81 -1.03
N THR A 78 -16.51 -0.52 -0.72
CA THR A 78 -15.49 0.05 0.17
C THR A 78 -15.45 -0.59 1.56
N ASN A 79 -16.60 -1.00 2.12
CA ASN A 79 -16.65 -1.65 3.43
C ASN A 79 -16.01 -3.05 3.39
N LYS A 80 -16.33 -3.83 2.35
CA LYS A 80 -15.72 -5.16 2.14
C LYS A 80 -14.22 -5.05 1.94
N LEU A 81 -13.78 -4.08 1.12
CA LEU A 81 -12.35 -3.80 0.93
C LEU A 81 -11.63 -3.56 2.26
N ARG A 82 -12.23 -2.75 3.13
CA ARG A 82 -11.67 -2.43 4.45
C ARG A 82 -11.53 -3.67 5.33
N ASN A 83 -12.58 -4.48 5.43
CA ASN A 83 -12.56 -5.65 6.30
C ASN A 83 -11.60 -6.73 5.78
N VAL A 84 -11.63 -7.00 4.48
CA VAL A 84 -10.74 -7.99 3.84
C VAL A 84 -9.28 -7.54 3.93
N ALA A 85 -8.98 -6.26 3.72
CA ALA A 85 -7.63 -5.72 3.90
C ALA A 85 -7.12 -5.89 5.33
N LYS A 86 -7.94 -5.54 6.33
CA LYS A 86 -7.58 -5.70 7.76
C LYS A 86 -7.38 -7.17 8.15
N PHE A 87 -8.22 -8.06 7.62
CA PHE A 87 -8.08 -9.50 7.83
C PHE A 87 -6.72 -10.02 7.32
N PHE A 88 -6.35 -9.71 6.08
CA PHE A 88 -5.08 -10.17 5.53
C PHE A 88 -3.87 -9.47 6.15
N ALA A 89 -3.99 -8.19 6.54
CA ALA A 89 -2.95 -7.50 7.31
C ALA A 89 -2.69 -8.20 8.64
N HIS A 90 -3.75 -8.65 9.35
CA HIS A 90 -3.59 -9.43 10.59
C HIS A 90 -2.84 -10.73 10.34
N LEU A 91 -3.19 -11.48 9.30
CA LEU A 91 -2.51 -12.75 8.98
C LEU A 91 -1.04 -12.56 8.60
N LEU A 92 -0.73 -11.53 7.81
CA LEU A 92 0.64 -11.20 7.42
C LEU A 92 1.47 -10.69 8.61
N GLY A 93 0.89 -9.82 9.44
CA GLY A 93 1.55 -9.25 10.63
C GLY A 93 1.83 -10.28 11.72
N THR A 94 1.02 -11.34 11.81
CA THR A 94 1.21 -12.44 12.78
C THR A 94 2.01 -13.63 12.23
N ASN A 95 2.58 -13.52 11.02
CA ASN A 95 3.28 -14.60 10.31
C ASN A 95 2.41 -15.84 10.04
N ALA A 96 1.08 -15.71 10.06
CA ALA A 96 0.16 -16.78 9.71
C ALA A 96 0.10 -17.01 8.20
N LEU A 97 0.31 -15.95 7.41
CA LEU A 97 0.40 -16.01 5.96
C LEU A 97 1.80 -15.55 5.52
N PRO A 98 2.43 -16.23 4.57
CA PRO A 98 3.71 -15.79 4.03
C PRO A 98 3.55 -14.54 3.16
N TRP A 99 4.61 -13.73 3.10
CA TRP A 99 4.55 -12.41 2.48
C TRP A 99 4.66 -12.42 0.96
N HIS A 100 5.00 -13.57 0.34
CA HIS A 100 5.05 -13.71 -1.12
C HIS A 100 3.69 -13.47 -1.80
N VAL A 101 2.58 -13.57 -1.06
CA VAL A 101 1.25 -13.22 -1.58
C VAL A 101 1.16 -11.76 -2.02
N LEU A 102 2.03 -10.88 -1.51
CA LEU A 102 2.07 -9.48 -1.94
C LEU A 102 2.59 -9.31 -3.38
N ALA A 103 3.24 -10.32 -3.97
CA ALA A 103 3.69 -10.30 -5.36
C ALA A 103 2.55 -10.16 -6.39
N TYR A 104 1.33 -10.53 -6.00
CA TYR A 104 0.14 -10.37 -6.84
C TYR A 104 -0.35 -8.92 -6.91
N ILE A 105 0.14 -8.04 -6.03
CA ILE A 105 -0.18 -6.61 -6.03
C ILE A 105 0.77 -5.90 -6.98
N ARG A 106 0.25 -5.16 -7.96
CA ARG A 106 1.03 -4.25 -8.80
C ARG A 106 0.64 -2.82 -8.48
N LEU A 107 1.62 -1.97 -8.16
CA LEU A 107 1.42 -0.56 -7.82
C LEU A 107 1.96 0.34 -8.94
N THR A 108 1.27 0.31 -10.09
CA THR A 108 1.54 1.19 -11.24
C THR A 108 0.30 2.05 -11.53
N GLU A 109 0.49 3.15 -12.27
CA GLU A 109 -0.63 4.02 -12.66
C GLU A 109 -1.65 3.29 -13.54
N GLU A 110 -1.17 2.42 -14.43
CA GLU A 110 -1.97 1.69 -15.43
C GLU A 110 -2.68 0.46 -14.85
N ASP A 111 -2.03 -0.31 -13.97
CA ASP A 111 -2.60 -1.57 -13.45
C ASP A 111 -3.46 -1.38 -12.18
N THR A 112 -3.48 -0.18 -11.59
CA THR A 112 -4.22 0.06 -10.33
C THR A 112 -5.52 0.82 -10.51
N THR A 113 -6.60 0.18 -10.08
CA THR A 113 -7.92 0.83 -9.91
C THR A 113 -8.02 1.58 -8.57
N SER A 114 -9.02 2.45 -8.44
CA SER A 114 -9.34 3.12 -7.17
C SER A 114 -9.57 2.14 -6.02
N SER A 115 -10.31 1.05 -6.26
CA SER A 115 -10.53 -0.02 -5.27
C SER A 115 -9.22 -0.69 -4.84
N SER A 116 -8.33 -0.97 -5.80
CA SER A 116 -7.01 -1.54 -5.51
C SER A 116 -6.18 -0.61 -4.63
N ARG A 117 -6.16 0.69 -4.94
CA ARG A 117 -5.47 1.71 -4.14
C ARG A 117 -6.02 1.83 -2.72
N ILE A 118 -7.35 1.77 -2.55
CA ILE A 118 -8.00 1.77 -1.23
C ILE A 118 -7.59 0.52 -0.43
N PHE A 119 -7.59 -0.65 -1.05
CA PHE A 119 -7.17 -1.88 -0.40
C PHE A 119 -5.72 -1.84 0.04
N ILE A 120 -4.79 -1.49 -0.85
CA ILE A 120 -3.35 -1.41 -0.56
C ILE A 120 -3.13 -0.38 0.56
N LYS A 121 -3.80 0.77 0.52
CA LYS A 121 -3.75 1.78 1.58
C LYS A 121 -4.10 1.18 2.94
N ILE A 122 -5.26 0.51 3.05
CA ILE A 122 -5.73 -0.03 4.32
C ILE A 122 -4.82 -1.19 4.79
N LEU A 123 -4.39 -2.05 3.87
CA LEU A 123 -3.50 -3.19 4.15
C LEU A 123 -2.20 -2.72 4.79
N PHE A 124 -1.51 -1.76 4.16
CA PHE A 124 -0.22 -1.28 4.66
C PHE A 124 -0.34 -0.39 5.90
N GLN A 125 -1.43 0.38 6.04
CA GLN A 125 -1.71 1.14 7.26
C GLN A 125 -1.89 0.18 8.45
N GLU A 126 -2.70 -0.87 8.28
CA GLU A 126 -2.93 -1.87 9.31
C GLU A 126 -1.66 -2.68 9.63
N LEU A 127 -0.83 -3.01 8.63
CA LEU A 127 0.48 -3.65 8.85
C LEU A 127 1.41 -2.76 9.67
N SER A 128 1.44 -1.46 9.35
CA SER A 128 2.25 -0.49 10.09
C SER A 128 1.73 -0.29 11.52
N GLU A 129 0.43 -0.40 11.76
CA GLU A 129 -0.15 -0.36 13.11
C GLU A 129 0.24 -1.60 13.93
N HIS A 130 0.25 -2.79 13.32
CA HIS A 130 0.60 -4.03 14.01
C HIS A 130 2.10 -4.19 14.28
N LEU A 131 2.96 -3.89 13.30
CA LEU A 131 4.41 -4.14 13.39
C LEU A 131 5.19 -2.89 13.80
N GLY A 132 4.64 -1.70 13.54
CA GLY A 132 5.40 -0.46 13.52
C GLY A 132 6.15 -0.24 12.20
N ILE A 133 6.39 1.03 11.87
CA ILE A 133 6.99 1.44 10.60
C ILE A 133 8.42 0.89 10.40
N ARG A 134 9.20 0.75 11.47
CA ARG A 134 10.60 0.28 11.42
C ARG A 134 10.68 -1.20 11.06
N ALA A 135 9.98 -2.05 11.82
CA ALA A 135 9.94 -3.49 11.58
C ALA A 135 9.30 -3.82 10.22
N LEU A 136 8.28 -3.05 9.81
CA LEU A 136 7.71 -3.16 8.47
C LEU A 136 8.77 -2.84 7.39
N ASN A 137 9.53 -1.76 7.55
CA ASN A 137 10.58 -1.39 6.59
C ASN A 137 11.69 -2.45 6.52
N GLU A 138 12.17 -2.96 7.65
CA GLU A 138 13.17 -4.04 7.70
C GLU A 138 12.69 -5.26 6.92
N ARG A 139 11.42 -5.64 7.10
CA ARG A 139 10.83 -6.80 6.44
C ARG A 139 10.62 -6.62 4.94
N LEU A 140 10.27 -5.41 4.51
CA LEU A 140 10.12 -5.08 3.09
C LEU A 140 11.45 -4.98 2.35
N ASN A 141 12.56 -4.76 3.07
CA ASN A 141 13.91 -4.73 2.49
C ASN A 141 14.66 -6.07 2.58
N ASP A 142 14.03 -7.13 3.09
CA ASP A 142 14.64 -8.46 3.18
C ASP A 142 15.10 -8.94 1.79
N PRO A 143 16.40 -9.23 1.58
CA PRO A 143 16.95 -9.68 0.31
C PRO A 143 16.26 -10.92 -0.27
N SER A 144 15.75 -11.81 0.59
CA SER A 144 15.13 -13.07 0.17
C SER A 144 13.75 -12.89 -0.49
N MET A 145 13.07 -11.77 -0.21
CA MET A 145 11.70 -11.50 -0.66
C MET A 145 11.59 -10.29 -1.59
N GLN A 146 12.70 -9.69 -2.01
CA GLN A 146 12.64 -8.49 -2.87
C GLN A 146 11.89 -8.73 -4.18
N ASP A 147 12.02 -9.92 -4.77
CA ASP A 147 11.29 -10.31 -5.99
C ASP A 147 9.77 -10.27 -5.79
N SER A 148 9.29 -10.56 -4.57
CA SER A 148 7.86 -10.50 -4.24
C SER A 148 7.35 -9.07 -4.03
N PHE A 149 8.24 -8.09 -3.85
CA PHE A 149 7.88 -6.69 -3.62
C PHE A 149 8.22 -5.78 -4.78
N GLU A 150 8.90 -6.27 -5.82
CA GLU A 150 9.27 -5.51 -7.02
C GLU A 150 8.05 -4.84 -7.68
N SER A 151 6.91 -5.54 -7.70
CA SER A 151 5.66 -5.02 -8.25
C SER A 151 5.02 -3.89 -7.44
N ILE A 152 5.36 -3.77 -6.15
CA ILE A 152 4.89 -2.71 -5.23
C ILE A 152 5.90 -1.57 -5.15
N PHE A 153 7.20 -1.90 -5.23
CA PHE A 153 8.32 -0.97 -5.19
C PHE A 153 9.11 -1.01 -6.52
N PRO A 154 8.50 -0.60 -7.63
CA PRO A 154 9.09 -0.71 -8.96
C PRO A 154 10.35 0.16 -9.10
N LYS A 155 11.41 -0.43 -9.65
CA LYS A 155 12.69 0.22 -10.00
C LYS A 155 12.95 0.27 -11.51
N ASP A 156 11.97 -0.17 -12.30
CA ASP A 156 12.01 -0.27 -13.76
C ASP A 156 11.95 1.10 -14.44
N ASN A 157 10.95 1.92 -14.10
CA ASN A 157 10.64 3.18 -14.76
C ASN A 157 10.54 4.31 -13.73
N PRO A 158 11.21 5.47 -13.95
CA PRO A 158 11.10 6.64 -13.08
C PRO A 158 9.66 7.03 -12.74
N LYS A 159 8.73 6.87 -13.69
CA LYS A 159 7.31 7.18 -13.48
C LYS A 159 6.67 6.25 -12.44
N ASN A 160 6.87 4.94 -12.58
CA ASN A 160 6.36 3.93 -11.67
C ASN A 160 6.97 4.10 -10.26
N THR A 161 8.27 4.33 -10.19
CA THR A 161 8.95 4.59 -8.90
C THR A 161 8.40 5.83 -8.20
N ARG A 162 8.21 6.95 -8.93
CA ARG A 162 7.60 8.17 -8.36
C ARG A 162 6.16 7.94 -7.93
N PHE A 163 5.39 7.18 -8.71
CA PHE A 163 4.02 6.83 -8.37
C PHE A 163 3.94 6.05 -7.04
N SER A 164 4.77 5.01 -6.87
CA SER A 164 4.84 4.25 -5.62
C SER A 164 5.26 5.12 -4.44
N ILE A 165 6.28 5.97 -4.59
CA ILE A 165 6.71 6.91 -3.53
C ILE A 165 5.56 7.85 -3.14
N ASN A 166 4.91 8.47 -4.12
CA ASN A 166 3.80 9.40 -3.88
C ASN A 166 2.58 8.72 -3.25
N PHE A 167 2.30 7.48 -3.64
CA PHE A 167 1.25 6.69 -3.03
C PHE A 167 1.53 6.47 -1.54
N PHE A 168 2.72 5.95 -1.20
CA PHE A 168 3.07 5.66 0.19
C PHE A 168 3.24 6.91 1.07
N THR A 169 3.69 8.04 0.50
CA THR A 169 3.69 9.33 1.23
C THR A 169 2.28 9.83 1.49
N SER A 170 1.37 9.73 0.51
CA SER A 170 -0.01 10.20 0.64
C SER A 170 -0.81 9.44 1.72
N ILE A 171 -0.45 8.19 2.00
CA ILE A 171 -1.09 7.37 3.04
C ILE A 171 -0.40 7.46 4.41
N GLY A 172 0.65 8.27 4.53
CA GLY A 172 1.39 8.49 5.78
C GLY A 172 2.50 7.47 6.06
N LEU A 173 2.84 6.60 5.10
CA LEU A 173 3.86 5.56 5.23
C LEU A 173 5.13 5.89 4.44
N GLY A 174 5.50 7.18 4.39
CA GLY A 174 6.66 7.64 3.63
C GLY A 174 8.00 7.04 4.07
N GLY A 175 8.09 6.44 5.27
CA GLY A 175 9.30 5.80 5.79
C GLY A 175 9.70 4.51 5.04
N ILE A 176 8.74 3.76 4.48
CA ILE A 176 9.05 2.48 3.79
C ILE A 176 9.61 2.69 2.38
N THR A 177 9.64 3.92 1.88
CA THR A 177 10.08 4.26 0.52
C THR A 177 11.45 4.94 0.48
N GLU A 178 12.19 4.92 1.58
CA GLU A 178 13.52 5.54 1.68
C GLU A 178 14.50 4.98 0.64
N SER A 179 14.55 3.65 0.50
CA SER A 179 15.39 2.97 -0.50
C SER A 179 15.03 3.35 -1.95
N LEU A 180 13.75 3.54 -2.26
CA LEU A 180 13.30 4.02 -3.57
C LEU A 180 13.67 5.49 -3.83
N ARG A 181 13.63 6.34 -2.79
CA ARG A 181 14.06 7.74 -2.92
C ARG A 181 15.55 7.83 -3.18
N GLU A 182 16.35 7.04 -2.50
CA GLU A 182 17.80 6.94 -2.75
C GLU A 182 18.08 6.45 -4.17
N TYR A 183 17.35 5.42 -4.62
CA TYR A 183 17.45 4.93 -6.00
C TYR A 183 17.13 6.03 -7.03
N LEU A 184 16.05 6.80 -6.84
CA LEU A 184 15.73 7.93 -7.73
C LEU A 184 16.78 9.04 -7.72
N LYS A 185 17.37 9.36 -6.56
CA LYS A 185 18.45 10.35 -6.46
C LYS A 185 19.72 9.90 -7.20
N ASN A 186 20.02 8.60 -7.16
CA ASN A 186 21.19 8.02 -7.82
C ASN A 186 20.94 7.68 -9.30
N MET A 187 19.68 7.69 -9.77
CA MET A 187 19.33 7.31 -11.14
C MET A 187 20.01 8.16 -12.22
N PRO A 188 20.11 9.50 -12.12
CA PRO A 188 20.86 10.30 -13.10
C PRO A 188 22.34 9.89 -13.19
N ARG A 189 22.95 9.49 -12.07
CA ARG A 189 24.34 8.99 -12.05
C ARG A 189 24.46 7.62 -12.71
N LEU A 190 23.50 6.72 -12.48
CA LEU A 190 23.47 5.39 -13.09
C LEU A 190 23.24 5.45 -14.60
N ILE A 191 22.36 6.36 -15.09
CA ILE A 191 22.14 6.57 -16.53
C ILE A 191 23.40 7.15 -17.19
N MET A 192 24.07 8.11 -16.56
CA MET A 192 25.35 8.65 -17.04
C MET A 192 26.48 7.59 -17.04
N GLN A 193 26.41 6.61 -16.14
CA GLN A 193 27.36 5.49 -16.06
C GLN A 193 27.05 4.39 -17.09
N GLN A 194 25.78 4.15 -17.41
CA GLN A 194 25.35 3.25 -18.49
C GLN A 194 25.52 3.86 -19.90
N GLN A 195 25.47 5.18 -20.03
CA GLN A 195 25.71 5.89 -21.30
C GLN A 195 27.19 6.18 -21.58
N LYS A 196 28.14 5.72 -20.74
CA LYS A 196 29.55 5.72 -21.16
C LYS A 196 29.68 4.74 -22.34
N PRO A 197 29.98 5.22 -23.56
CA PRO A 197 30.31 4.32 -24.64
C PRO A 197 31.57 3.57 -24.23
N ILE A 198 31.64 2.29 -24.62
CA ILE A 198 32.90 1.57 -24.71
C ILE A 198 33.68 2.28 -25.83
N SER A 199 34.45 3.31 -25.47
CA SER A 199 35.45 3.93 -26.33
C SER A 199 36.78 3.86 -25.60
N ASP A 200 37.44 2.71 -25.69
CA ASP A 200 38.87 2.62 -25.52
C ASP A 200 39.52 3.12 -26.82
N SER A 201 40.18 4.27 -26.75
CA SER A 201 41.49 4.60 -27.34
C SER A 201 41.66 6.12 -27.33
N ASP A 202 42.55 6.57 -26.42
CA ASP A 202 43.41 7.75 -26.44
C ASP A 202 43.07 8.94 -27.37
N GLU A 203 42.84 10.11 -26.77
CA GLU A 203 43.74 11.26 -26.97
C GLU A 203 43.42 12.39 -25.97
N LYS A 204 44.47 12.92 -25.35
CA LYS A 204 44.40 14.09 -24.46
C LYS A 204 43.99 15.32 -25.26
N SER A 205 42.98 16.04 -24.79
CA SER A 205 42.89 17.48 -25.03
C SER A 205 42.16 18.17 -23.87
N ASP A 206 42.85 19.13 -23.27
CA ASP A 206 42.33 20.07 -22.30
C ASP A 206 41.20 20.90 -22.92
N SER A 207 40.03 20.92 -22.29
CA SER A 207 39.14 22.07 -22.41
C SER A 207 38.41 22.30 -21.09
N SER A 208 38.93 23.26 -20.33
CA SER A 208 38.23 23.92 -19.25
C SER A 208 36.99 24.62 -19.80
N THR A 209 35.80 24.12 -19.50
CA THR A 209 34.56 24.87 -19.65
C THR A 209 33.75 24.79 -18.36
N SER A 210 33.93 25.82 -17.55
CA SER A 210 33.01 26.24 -16.50
C SER A 210 31.59 26.33 -17.09
N SER A 211 30.66 25.55 -16.56
CA SER A 211 29.23 25.76 -16.82
C SER A 211 28.59 26.15 -15.50
N SER A 212 28.43 27.46 -15.38
CA SER A 212 27.83 28.17 -14.27
C SER A 212 26.35 27.80 -14.11
N GLU A 213 25.95 27.75 -12.86
CA GLU A 213 24.56 27.71 -12.40
C GLU A 213 23.75 28.87 -13.01
N SER A 214 22.49 28.60 -13.33
CA SER A 214 21.52 29.65 -13.65
C SER A 214 20.16 29.22 -13.12
N GLU A 215 19.91 29.60 -11.88
CA GLU A 215 18.55 29.81 -11.36
C GLU A 215 18.01 31.14 -11.91
N PRO A 216 16.72 31.22 -12.29
CA PRO A 216 16.04 32.50 -12.35
C PRO A 216 15.21 32.68 -11.08
N GLU A 217 15.66 33.62 -10.25
CA GLU A 217 14.87 34.26 -9.20
C GLU A 217 14.23 35.55 -9.73
N SER A 218 13.03 35.83 -9.20
CA SER A 218 12.36 37.14 -9.08
C SER A 218 11.68 37.80 -10.30
N GLU A 219 10.37 38.04 -10.15
CA GLU A 219 9.76 39.35 -10.41
C GLU A 219 8.63 39.58 -9.38
N SER A 220 8.64 40.77 -8.76
CA SER A 220 7.79 41.22 -7.66
C SER A 220 6.99 42.46 -8.07
N GLY A 221 5.80 42.65 -7.48
CA GLY A 221 5.04 43.92 -7.49
C GLY A 221 3.87 43.91 -8.48
N SER A 222 2.68 44.43 -8.17
CA SER A 222 2.35 45.55 -7.30
C SER A 222 0.93 45.42 -6.75
N SER A 223 0.76 45.89 -5.51
CA SER A 223 -0.53 46.14 -4.87
C SER A 223 -1.26 47.31 -5.51
N SER A 224 -2.58 47.27 -5.52
CA SER A 224 -3.41 48.48 -5.60
C SER A 224 -4.60 48.30 -4.66
N ASP A 225 -4.41 48.76 -3.43
CA ASP A 225 -5.49 49.17 -2.53
C ASP A 225 -6.04 50.49 -3.05
N ASP A 226 -7.35 50.56 -3.29
CA ASP A 226 -8.06 51.83 -3.33
C ASP A 226 -9.24 51.78 -2.36
N SER A 227 -9.19 52.67 -1.39
CA SER A 227 -10.10 52.81 -0.27
C SER A 227 -11.06 53.94 -0.57
N ASN A 228 -12.37 53.73 -0.50
CA ASN A 228 -13.27 54.87 -0.28
C ASN A 228 -14.53 54.54 0.54
N HIS A 229 -14.43 54.95 1.81
CA HIS A 229 -15.39 55.67 2.64
C HIS A 229 -16.92 55.39 2.64
N HIS A 230 -17.37 54.98 3.83
CA HIS A 230 -18.43 55.57 4.66
C HIS A 230 -19.83 55.88 4.06
N LYS A 231 -20.88 55.24 4.61
CA LYS A 231 -21.68 55.83 5.71
C LYS A 231 -22.73 54.87 6.28
N LYS A 232 -22.84 54.90 7.61
CA LYS A 232 -23.94 54.40 8.45
C LYS A 232 -25.30 54.96 7.97
N GLN A 233 -26.37 54.17 8.02
CA GLN A 233 -27.45 54.35 9.01
C GLN A 233 -28.57 53.31 8.87
N GLN A 234 -29.10 52.96 10.03
CA GLN A 234 -30.33 52.24 10.32
C GLN A 234 -31.53 52.72 9.48
N VAL A 235 -32.52 51.84 9.25
CA VAL A 235 -33.93 52.07 9.63
C VAL A 235 -34.76 50.80 9.39
N ARG A 236 -35.63 50.56 10.36
CA ARG A 236 -36.66 49.50 10.44
C ARG A 236 -37.82 49.73 9.47
N LYS A 237 -38.60 48.65 9.28
CA LYS A 237 -40.07 48.56 9.11
C LYS A 237 -40.70 48.61 7.69
N LYS A 238 -41.26 47.44 7.35
CA LYS A 238 -42.67 47.12 6.98
C LYS A 238 -43.20 47.42 5.55
N ARG A 239 -44.00 46.42 5.11
CA ARG A 239 -44.99 46.34 4.01
C ARG A 239 -44.37 46.03 2.64
N ASP A 240 -44.87 45.09 1.85
CA ASP A 240 -46.23 44.51 1.77
C ASP A 240 -46.32 43.01 2.10
#